data_AF-A0A1Q8VA42-F1
#
_entry.id   AF-A0A1Q8VA42-F1
#
_cell.length_a   1.000
_cell.length_b   1.000
_cell.length_c   1.000
_cell.angle_alpha   90.00
_cell.angle_beta   90.00
_cell.angle_gamma   90.00
#
_symmetry.space_group_name_H-M   'P 1'
#
loop_
_entity.id
_entity.type
_entity.pdbx_description
1 polymer ?
#
loop_
_entity_poly.entity_id
_entity_poly.type
_entity_poly.pdbx_seq_one_letter_code
_entity_poly.pdbx_strand_id
1 'polypeptide(L)'
;MHPSAAAGQGPCRPLPTILTGLIIGTVLGFILQRGRFCITGALRDLWLSRSWRWFTAFLLAIAVQAVGVAVLTSAGSLTPEIPTLSVVATVVGSFLFGVGIVLAGGCSIGNALVQTSLLSWQGWIALVFQVLGVGAAAWFLLIRPRQRRRAERAASRVPTTV
;
A
#
# COMPACT_ATOMS: atom_id res chain seq x y z
N MET A 1 4.94 -7.44 32.56
CA MET A 1 3.74 -6.92 33.25
C MET A 1 2.95 -6.12 32.23
N HIS A 2 1.97 -6.80 31.64
CA HIS A 2 0.92 -6.25 30.81
C HIS A 2 -0.08 -5.49 31.68
N PRO A 3 -0.57 -4.32 31.27
CA PRO A 3 -1.96 -3.95 31.44
C PRO A 3 -2.71 -4.31 30.15
N SER A 4 -3.76 -5.12 30.33
CA SER A 4 -4.69 -5.57 29.30
C SER A 4 -5.83 -4.57 29.12
N ALA A 5 -6.37 -4.54 27.89
CA ALA A 5 -7.80 -4.38 27.57
C ALA A 5 -8.52 -3.07 27.97
N ALA A 6 -8.84 -2.22 26.99
CA ALA A 6 -10.22 -1.86 26.65
C ALA A 6 -10.30 -0.85 25.49
N ALA A 7 -11.35 -1.02 24.66
CA ALA A 7 -11.97 -0.03 23.78
C ALA A 7 -11.30 0.30 22.42
N GLY A 8 -11.61 -0.55 21.44
CA GLY A 8 -11.57 -0.21 20.02
C GLY A 8 -12.14 -1.30 19.11
N GLN A 9 -12.08 -2.56 19.56
CA GLN A 9 -12.85 -3.66 18.99
C GLN A 9 -14.26 -3.65 19.60
N GLY A 10 -15.11 -2.78 19.04
CA GLY A 10 -16.56 -2.86 19.21
C GLY A 10 -17.15 -4.01 18.37
N PRO A 11 -18.27 -4.60 18.82
CA PRO A 11 -18.78 -5.92 18.44
C PRO A 11 -19.37 -5.95 17.03
N CYS A 12 -19.54 -7.17 16.49
CA CYS A 12 -20.29 -7.55 15.29
C CYS A 12 -21.45 -6.60 14.90
N ARG A 13 -21.12 -5.50 14.22
CA ARG A 13 -22.00 -4.78 13.30
C ARG A 13 -21.16 -4.58 12.05
N PRO A 14 -21.34 -5.37 10.97
CA PRO A 14 -20.55 -5.22 9.75
C PRO A 14 -20.84 -3.90 9.03
N LEU A 15 -21.98 -3.26 9.36
CA LEU A 15 -22.46 -2.04 8.73
C LEU A 15 -21.61 -0.78 8.99
N PRO A 16 -21.21 -0.44 10.23
CA PRO A 16 -20.35 0.72 10.49
C PRO A 16 -18.96 0.58 9.87
N THR A 17 -18.33 -0.59 9.87
CA THR A 17 -16.97 -0.77 9.32
C THR A 17 -16.95 -0.64 7.79
N ILE A 18 -17.94 -1.23 7.11
CA ILE A 18 -18.11 -1.09 5.66
C ILE A 18 -18.45 0.37 5.32
N LEU A 19 -19.31 1.02 6.11
CA LEU A 19 -19.68 2.42 5.90
C LEU A 19 -18.48 3.35 6.13
N THR A 20 -17.67 3.15 7.17
CA THR A 20 -16.43 3.92 7.38
C THR A 20 -15.43 3.66 6.27
N GLY A 21 -15.29 2.40 5.81
CA GLY A 21 -14.42 2.08 4.68
C GLY A 21 -14.86 2.75 3.39
N LEU A 22 -16.18 2.77 3.12
CA LEU A 22 -16.77 3.48 2.00
C LEU A 22 -16.54 4.98 2.13
N ILE A 23 -16.90 5.60 3.26
CA ILE A 23 -16.72 7.04 3.50
C ILE A 23 -15.26 7.45 3.32
N ILE A 24 -14.33 6.72 3.95
CA ILE A 24 -12.88 7.00 3.83
C ILE A 24 -12.43 6.82 2.38
N GLY A 25 -12.90 5.78 1.69
CA GLY A 25 -12.61 5.53 0.28
C GLY A 25 -13.13 6.64 -0.64
N THR A 26 -14.35 7.12 -0.45
CA THR A 26 -14.96 8.20 -1.26
C THR A 26 -14.26 9.52 -1.01
N VAL A 27 -13.96 9.84 0.26
CA VAL A 27 -13.24 11.06 0.64
C VAL A 27 -11.83 11.03 0.05
N LEU A 28 -11.10 9.92 0.20
CA LEU A 28 -9.77 9.76 -0.36
C LEU A 28 -9.81 9.84 -1.90
N GLY A 29 -10.77 9.18 -2.55
CA GLY A 29 -10.96 9.22 -4.00
C GLY A 29 -11.22 10.63 -4.52
N PHE A 30 -12.08 11.40 -3.84
CA PHE A 30 -12.37 12.79 -4.19
C PHE A 30 -11.15 13.70 -4.03
N ILE A 31 -10.40 13.53 -2.93
CA ILE A 31 -9.15 14.27 -2.70
C ILE A 31 -8.11 13.93 -3.78
N LEU A 32 -7.97 12.65 -4.14
CA LEU A 32 -7.00 12.21 -5.16
C LEU A 32 -7.38 12.69 -6.56
N GLN A 33 -8.66 12.72 -6.92
CA GLN A 33 -9.16 13.28 -8.19
C GLN A 33 -8.86 14.78 -8.29
N ARG A 34 -9.01 15.53 -7.20
CA ARG A 34 -8.70 16.98 -7.16
C ARG A 34 -7.20 17.28 -7.08
N GLY A 35 -6.43 16.42 -6.42
CA GLY A 35 -5.03 16.67 -6.10
C GLY A 35 -4.01 16.29 -7.18
N ARG A 36 -4.42 15.63 -8.28
CA ARG A 36 -3.51 15.15 -9.35
C ARG A 36 -2.24 14.50 -8.79
N PHE A 37 -2.39 13.67 -7.74
CA PHE A 37 -1.28 13.03 -7.02
C PHE A 37 -0.62 11.95 -7.89
N CYS A 38 0.22 12.39 -8.81
CA CYS A 38 1.03 11.51 -9.64
C CYS A 38 2.48 11.85 -9.36
N ILE A 39 3.23 10.91 -8.78
CA ILE A 39 4.62 11.17 -8.38
C ILE A 39 5.51 11.52 -9.58
N THR A 40 5.23 10.90 -10.73
CA THR A 40 5.84 11.23 -12.03
C THR A 40 5.43 12.60 -12.55
N GLY A 41 4.17 13.00 -12.33
CA GLY A 41 3.68 14.35 -12.64
C GLY A 41 4.33 15.41 -11.78
N ALA A 42 4.43 15.17 -10.47
CA ALA A 42 5.09 16.07 -9.53
C ALA A 42 6.60 16.21 -9.81
N LEU A 43 7.29 15.11 -10.17
CA LEU A 43 8.69 15.17 -10.60
C LEU A 43 8.84 15.97 -11.88
N ARG A 44 7.95 15.76 -12.86
CA ARG A 44 7.96 16.48 -14.13
C ARG A 44 7.64 17.97 -13.95
N ASP A 45 6.71 18.32 -13.08
CA ASP A 45 6.38 19.72 -12.75
C ASP A 45 7.50 20.40 -11.94
N LEU A 46 8.18 19.67 -11.05
CA LEU A 46 9.36 20.18 -10.35
C LEU A 46 10.53 20.43 -11.31
N TRP A 47 10.72 19.54 -12.28
CA TRP A 47 11.81 19.61 -13.26
C TRP A 47 11.56 20.67 -14.34
N LEU A 48 10.35 20.75 -14.89
CA LEU A 48 10.01 21.66 -15.99
C LEU A 48 9.59 23.06 -15.51
N SER A 49 8.86 23.13 -14.39
CA SER A 49 8.16 24.34 -13.95
C SER A 49 8.78 24.97 -12.71
N ARG A 50 9.81 24.34 -12.10
CA ARG A 50 10.48 24.74 -10.84
C ARG A 50 9.49 25.18 -9.73
N SER A 51 8.28 24.64 -9.74
CA SER A 51 7.19 25.10 -8.90
C SER A 51 7.13 24.27 -7.62
N TRP A 52 7.71 24.79 -6.53
CA TRP A 52 7.84 24.10 -5.25
C TRP A 52 6.50 23.76 -4.57
N ARG A 53 5.42 24.45 -4.93
CA ARG A 53 4.11 24.41 -4.25
C ARG A 53 3.48 23.01 -4.19
N TRP A 54 3.52 22.26 -5.29
CA TRP A 54 2.96 20.90 -5.35
C TRP A 54 3.84 19.88 -4.61
N PHE A 55 5.16 20.05 -4.70
CA PHE A 55 6.11 19.22 -3.99
C PHE A 55 6.01 19.41 -2.46
N THR A 56 5.84 20.65 -1.98
CA THR A 56 5.65 20.94 -0.55
C THR A 56 4.34 20.35 -0.01
N ALA A 57 3.25 20.38 -0.78
CA ALA A 57 1.98 19.77 -0.39
C ALA A 57 2.11 18.24 -0.25
N PHE A 58 2.85 17.59 -1.15
CA PHE A 58 3.13 16.16 -1.09
C PHE A 58 4.00 15.78 0.12
N LEU A 59 5.06 16.55 0.37
CA LEU A 59 5.96 16.34 1.51
C LEU A 59 5.21 16.51 2.85
N LEU A 60 4.34 17.52 2.93
CA LEU A 60 3.48 17.74 4.09
C LEU A 60 2.52 16.55 4.31
N ALA A 61 1.91 16.01 3.25
CA ALA A 61 1.03 14.85 3.36
C ALA A 61 1.78 13.62 3.90
N ILE A 62 2.99 13.34 3.40
CA ILE A 62 3.83 12.25 3.91
C ILE A 62 4.18 12.48 5.38
N ALA A 63 4.56 13.71 5.75
CA ALA A 63 4.91 14.05 7.13
C ALA A 63 3.72 13.84 8.07
N VAL A 64 2.53 14.33 7.70
CA VAL A 64 1.29 14.14 8.50
C VAL A 64 0.96 12.65 8.63
N GLN A 65 1.13 11.88 7.56
CA GLN A 65 0.85 10.44 7.57
C GLN A 65 1.85 9.67 8.42
N ALA A 66 3.15 10.01 8.35
CA ALA A 66 4.19 9.44 9.19
C ALA A 66 3.96 9.74 10.68
N VAL A 67 3.63 11.00 11.01
CA VAL A 67 3.28 11.40 12.38
C VAL A 67 2.02 10.68 12.85
N GLY A 68 0.98 10.58 12.02
CA GLY A 68 -0.24 9.85 12.33
C GLY A 68 0.03 8.38 12.68
N VAL A 69 0.86 7.69 11.88
CA VAL A 69 1.26 6.30 12.15
C VAL A 69 2.10 6.20 13.41
N ALA A 70 3.03 7.12 13.63
CA ALA A 70 3.87 7.15 14.84
C ALA A 70 3.00 7.31 16.11
N VAL A 71 2.02 8.21 16.08
CA VAL A 71 1.07 8.42 17.17
C VAL A 71 0.22 7.18 17.40
N LEU A 72 -0.33 6.56 16.35
CA LEU A 72 -1.10 5.31 16.47
C LEU A 72 -0.26 4.14 17.01
N THR A 73 1.03 4.10 16.69
CA THR A 73 1.95 3.07 17.19
C THR A 73 2.29 3.30 18.66
N SER A 74 2.47 4.55 19.08
CA SER A 74 2.66 4.92 20.49
C SER A 74 1.43 4.67 21.35
N ALA A 75 0.23 4.73 20.77
CA ALA A 75 -1.04 4.42 21.42
C ALA A 75 -1.26 2.90 21.65
N GLY A 76 -0.34 2.03 21.21
CA GLY A 76 -0.37 0.59 21.48
C GLY A 76 -1.41 -0.21 20.68
N SER A 77 -2.13 0.42 19.73
CA SER A 77 -3.16 -0.25 18.92
C SER A 77 -2.62 -0.97 17.68
N LEU A 78 -1.35 -0.74 17.30
CA LEU A 78 -0.68 -1.39 16.18
C LEU A 78 0.66 -1.94 16.68
N THR A 79 0.77 -3.27 16.79
CA THR A 79 2.05 -3.96 16.91
C THR A 79 2.49 -4.37 15.50
N PRO A 80 3.25 -3.54 14.77
CA PRO A 80 3.81 -3.95 13.49
C PRO A 80 4.81 -5.09 13.76
N GLU A 81 4.37 -6.32 13.51
CA GLU A 81 5.26 -7.46 13.34
C GLU A 81 6.22 -7.06 12.22
N ILE A 82 7.52 -6.99 12.50
CA ILE A 82 8.54 -6.59 11.53
C ILE A 82 8.88 -7.85 10.75
N PRO A 83 8.31 -8.11 9.55
CA PRO A 83 8.86 -9.14 8.70
C PRO A 83 10.30 -8.75 8.40
N THR A 84 11.21 -9.72 8.46
CA THR A 84 12.59 -9.58 7.95
C THR A 84 12.55 -9.46 6.44
N LEU A 85 12.05 -8.33 5.95
CA LEU A 85 12.09 -7.93 4.56
C LEU A 85 13.56 -7.66 4.26
N SER A 86 14.14 -8.54 3.45
CA SER A 86 15.52 -8.36 3.00
C SER A 86 15.65 -6.99 2.34
N VAL A 87 16.59 -6.18 2.81
CA VAL A 87 16.91 -4.86 2.23
C VAL A 87 17.12 -4.99 0.72
N VAL A 88 17.72 -6.10 0.29
CA VAL A 88 17.93 -6.44 -1.13
C VAL A 88 16.60 -6.54 -1.89
N ALA A 89 15.59 -7.21 -1.33
CA ALA A 89 14.29 -7.34 -1.98
C ALA A 89 13.57 -5.98 -2.11
N THR A 90 13.70 -5.11 -1.09
CA THR A 90 13.12 -3.77 -1.12
C THR A 90 13.81 -2.87 -2.14
N VAL A 91 15.15 -2.90 -2.20
CA VAL A 91 15.94 -2.12 -3.18
C VAL A 91 15.64 -2.58 -4.61
N VAL A 92 15.69 -3.89 -4.87
CA VAL A 92 15.42 -4.44 -6.21
C VAL A 92 13.96 -4.20 -6.62
N GLY A 93 13.01 -4.40 -5.69
CA GLY A 93 11.59 -4.18 -5.94
C GLY A 93 11.24 -2.72 -6.23
N SER A 94 11.81 -1.77 -5.48
CA SER A 94 11.59 -0.34 -5.71
C SER A 94 12.17 0.13 -7.05
N PHE A 95 13.33 -0.39 -7.45
CA PHE A 95 13.94 -0.08 -8.74
C PHE A 95 13.10 -0.60 -9.91
N LEU A 96 12.70 -1.88 -9.87
CA LEU A 96 11.83 -2.50 -10.88
C LEU A 96 10.47 -1.80 -10.97
N PHE A 97 9.89 -1.44 -9.82
CA PHE A 97 8.63 -0.70 -9.78
C PHE A 97 8.75 0.69 -10.42
N GLY A 98 9.85 1.41 -10.16
CA GLY A 98 10.14 2.70 -10.80
C GLY A 98 10.24 2.59 -12.32
N VAL A 99 10.99 1.61 -12.83
CA VAL A 99 11.10 1.34 -14.28
C VAL A 99 9.72 1.02 -14.88
N GLY A 100 8.92 0.21 -14.19
CA GLY A 100 7.56 -0.13 -14.63
C GLY A 100 6.63 1.08 -14.75
N ILE A 101 6.71 2.03 -13.83
CA ILE A 101 5.92 3.28 -13.89
C ILE A 101 6.28 4.12 -15.11
N VAL A 102 7.57 4.22 -15.45
CA VAL A 102 8.03 5.00 -16.62
C VAL A 102 7.56 4.34 -17.92
N LEU A 103 7.71 3.01 -18.03
CA LEU A 103 7.26 2.26 -19.21
C LEU A 103 5.74 2.31 -19.40
N ALA A 104 4.97 2.33 -18.31
CA ALA A 104 3.52 2.46 -18.37
C ALA A 104 3.04 3.89 -18.70
N GLY A 105 3.93 4.88 -18.74
CA GLY A 105 3.59 6.26 -19.08
C GLY A 105 2.72 6.99 -18.05
N GLY A 106 2.59 6.46 -16.83
CA GLY A 106 1.70 6.99 -15.80
C GLY A 106 1.88 6.34 -14.43
N CYS A 107 1.39 7.00 -13.38
CA CYS A 107 1.33 6.42 -12.04
C CYS A 107 0.09 5.52 -11.89
N SER A 108 0.18 4.51 -11.02
CA SER A 108 -0.90 3.56 -10.75
C SER A 108 -2.24 4.25 -10.46
N ILE A 109 -2.22 5.33 -9.66
CA ILE A 109 -3.42 6.13 -9.31
C ILE A 109 -4.01 6.85 -10.54
N GLY A 110 -3.15 7.43 -11.39
CA GLY A 110 -3.59 8.14 -12.60
C GLY A 110 -4.18 7.19 -13.66
N ASN A 111 -3.54 6.03 -13.87
CA ASN A 111 -4.08 5.02 -14.78
C ASN A 111 -5.35 4.34 -14.20
N ALA A 112 -5.37 4.05 -12.90
CA ALA A 112 -6.50 3.36 -12.29
C ALA A 112 -7.74 4.24 -12.07
N LEU A 113 -7.58 5.55 -11.83
CA LEU A 113 -8.72 6.45 -11.52
C LEU A 113 -9.12 7.35 -12.70
N VAL A 114 -8.17 7.85 -13.50
CA VAL A 114 -8.47 8.84 -14.56
C VAL A 114 -8.75 8.14 -15.90
N GLN A 115 -7.89 7.21 -16.31
CA GLN A 115 -8.06 6.51 -17.60
C GLN A 115 -9.25 5.55 -17.60
N THR A 116 -9.61 4.98 -16.45
CA THR A 116 -10.82 4.18 -16.26
C THR A 116 -12.09 5.03 -16.33
N SER A 117 -12.07 6.24 -15.77
CA SER A 117 -13.21 7.15 -15.80
C SER A 117 -13.42 7.82 -17.16
N LEU A 118 -12.38 7.91 -17.99
CA LEU A 118 -12.48 8.29 -19.41
C LEU A 118 -12.99 7.15 -20.32
N LEU A 119 -13.39 6.01 -19.75
CA LEU A 119 -13.82 4.79 -20.45
C LEU A 119 -12.84 4.35 -21.55
N SER A 120 -11.56 4.57 -21.31
CA SER A 120 -10.54 4.30 -22.31
C SER A 120 -10.12 2.83 -22.28
N TRP A 121 -10.01 2.21 -23.46
CA TRP A 121 -9.59 0.80 -23.59
C TRP A 121 -8.22 0.55 -22.94
N GLN A 122 -7.29 1.52 -23.04
CA GLN A 122 -5.98 1.43 -22.41
C GLN A 122 -6.01 1.41 -20.87
N GLY A 123 -6.97 2.09 -20.24
CA GLY A 123 -7.08 2.13 -18.78
C GLY A 123 -7.47 0.78 -18.18
N TRP A 124 -8.40 0.07 -18.84
CA TRP A 124 -8.82 -1.27 -18.43
C TRP A 124 -7.71 -2.30 -18.54
N ILE A 125 -6.93 -2.28 -19.63
CA ILE A 125 -5.79 -3.19 -19.82
C ILE A 125 -4.73 -2.93 -18.74
N ALA A 126 -4.38 -1.68 -18.50
CA ALA A 126 -3.38 -1.33 -17.48
C ALA A 126 -3.82 -1.78 -16.08
N LEU A 127 -5.10 -1.63 -15.73
CA LEU A 127 -5.64 -2.06 -14.44
C LEU A 127 -5.54 -3.59 -14.30
N VAL A 128 -5.96 -4.35 -15.32
CA VAL A 128 -5.91 -5.82 -15.29
C VAL A 128 -4.48 -6.30 -15.11
N PHE A 129 -3.53 -5.76 -15.88
CA PHE A 129 -2.12 -6.11 -15.74
C PHE A 129 -1.53 -5.70 -14.38
N GLN A 130 -1.95 -4.57 -13.82
CA GLN A 130 -1.52 -4.14 -12.49
C GLN A 130 -2.03 -5.11 -11.41
N VAL A 131 -3.31 -5.50 -11.45
CA VAL A 131 -3.91 -6.42 -10.48
C VAL A 131 -3.29 -7.82 -10.61
N LEU A 132 -3.14 -8.32 -11.83
CA LEU A 132 -2.51 -9.61 -12.07
C LEU A 132 -1.03 -9.60 -11.68
N GLY A 133 -0.29 -8.52 -11.99
CA GLY A 133 1.11 -8.38 -11.64
C GLY A 133 1.35 -8.32 -10.14
N VAL A 134 0.59 -7.50 -9.41
CA VAL A 134 0.66 -7.42 -7.94
C VAL A 134 0.20 -8.72 -7.30
N GLY A 135 -0.88 -9.32 -7.81
CA GLY A 135 -1.40 -10.60 -7.33
C GLY A 135 -0.39 -11.74 -7.52
N ALA A 136 0.24 -11.83 -8.69
CA ALA A 136 1.27 -12.83 -8.99
C ALA A 136 2.53 -12.61 -8.15
N ALA A 137 2.98 -11.36 -8.01
CA ALA A 137 4.11 -11.02 -7.16
C ALA A 137 3.85 -11.35 -5.68
N ALA A 138 2.67 -11.01 -5.16
CA ALA A 138 2.25 -11.35 -3.81
C ALA A 138 2.14 -12.87 -3.61
N TRP A 139 1.59 -13.59 -4.60
CA TRP A 139 1.52 -15.05 -4.55
C TRP A 139 2.91 -15.68 -4.53
N PHE A 140 3.81 -15.23 -5.40
CA PHE A 140 5.15 -15.77 -5.50
C PHE A 140 6.01 -15.44 -4.27
N LEU A 141 5.95 -14.20 -3.77
CA LEU A 141 6.80 -13.71 -2.67
C LEU A 141 6.20 -13.92 -1.28
N LEU A 142 4.89 -14.09 -1.12
CA LEU A 142 4.26 -14.28 0.19
C LEU A 142 3.65 -15.67 0.35
N ILE A 143 2.95 -16.21 -0.66
CA ILE A 143 2.25 -17.50 -0.51
C ILE A 143 3.23 -18.67 -0.54
N ARG A 144 4.15 -18.72 -1.51
CA ARG A 144 5.19 -19.79 -1.56
C ARG A 144 6.07 -19.87 -0.30
N PRO A 145 6.68 -18.78 0.20
CA PRO A 145 7.54 -18.88 1.38
C PRO A 145 6.74 -19.11 2.67
N ARG A 146 5.50 -18.64 2.77
CA ARG A 146 4.63 -18.99 3.91
C ARG A 146 4.30 -20.47 3.94
N GLN A 147 4.07 -21.09 2.79
CA GLN A 147 3.86 -22.54 2.69
C GLN A 147 5.11 -23.31 3.12
N ARG A 148 6.31 -22.89 2.67
CA ARG A 148 7.58 -23.50 3.11
C ARG A 148 7.79 -23.37 4.63
N ARG A 149 7.62 -22.16 5.19
CA ARG A 149 7.73 -21.95 6.64
C ARG A 149 6.68 -22.73 7.45
N ARG A 150 5.47 -22.90 6.92
CA ARG A 150 4.44 -23.75 7.55
C ARG A 150 4.82 -25.22 7.50
N ALA A 151 5.38 -25.71 6.40
CA ALA A 151 5.87 -27.08 6.28
C ALA A 151 7.03 -27.37 7.26
N GLU A 152 7.98 -26.44 7.40
CA GLU A 152 9.08 -26.54 8.36
C GLU A 152 8.60 -26.54 9.83
N ARG A 153 7.62 -25.67 10.16
CA ARG A 153 6.98 -25.64 11.50
C ARG A 153 6.15 -26.90 11.80
N ALA A 154 5.58 -27.54 10.77
CA ALA A 154 4.88 -28.81 10.91
C ALA A 154 5.86 -29.97 11.15
N ALA A 155 7.02 -29.97 10.47
CA ALA A 155 8.07 -30.96 10.66
C ALA A 155 8.74 -30.86 12.05
N SER A 156 8.92 -29.64 12.57
CA SER A 156 9.53 -29.40 13.89
C SER A 156 8.57 -29.57 15.08
N ARG A 157 7.27 -29.74 14.82
CA ARG A 157 6.27 -30.09 15.85
C ARG A 157 6.17 -31.58 16.12
N VAL A 158 6.82 -32.43 15.33
CA VAL A 158 6.88 -33.87 15.64
C VAL A 158 7.85 -34.03 16.81
N PRO A 159 7.36 -34.30 18.03
CA PRO A 159 8.23 -34.50 19.17
C PRO A 159 9.07 -35.74 18.89
N THR A 160 10.38 -35.58 18.93
CA THR A 160 11.34 -36.64 19.23
C THR A 160 10.93 -37.29 20.55
N THR A 161 10.06 -38.30 20.47
CA THR A 161 9.85 -39.31 21.51
C THR A 161 10.89 -40.39 21.28
N VAL A 162 11.98 -40.34 22.06
CA VAL A 162 12.86 -41.46 22.36
C VAL A 162 12.96 -41.54 23.88
#